data_AF-A0A3P7ESX1-F1
#
_entry.id   AF-A0A3P7ESX1-F1
#
_cell.length_a   1.000
_cell.length_b   1.000
_cell.length_c   1.000
_cell.angle_alpha   90.00
_cell.angle_beta   90.00
_cell.angle_gamma   90.00
#
_symmetry.space_group_name_H-M   'P 1'
#
loop_
_entity.id
_entity.type
_entity.pdbx_description
1 polymer ?
#
loop_
_entity_poly.entity_id
_entity_poly.type
_entity_poly.pdbx_seq_one_letter_code
_entity_poly.pdbx_strand_id
1 'polypeptide(L)'
;QIPSLQCTQHSFCSERDRARWLERRRSYQILFALKNEPFTQIQMPLSALSINRWHNYLCYEYQSAAFLMENDSERWQIACLWNGNDINGTCAPAPSNNKPIDYIEPEKWRQMLYKFRRSIGCTTRAIWEAEKMWTGEYSLLTVSVLYTIISRGDTNRDISCTDSLICSEHHRLLWFRMRKHVNNILQFMHHKRYKRKMKSMKRDESLTMRYILCKEVQSVGFMNDGQSDRWPIRCLWNGNAINGTCAPGPPSNQPVFYIKSNEWQQKVKEFRIKIGCNSSDIEDANKLDELYVCKERCVQAGIGYISSIFIMTTLFISFTLLLMT
;
A
#
# COMPACT_ATOMS: atom_id res chain seq x y z
N GLN A 1 14.85 -6.36 25.07
CA GLN A 1 14.64 -6.56 23.62
C GLN A 1 13.79 -7.81 23.47
N ILE A 2 12.51 -7.67 23.11
CA ILE A 2 11.61 -8.82 22.90
C ILE A 2 11.81 -9.29 21.45
N PRO A 3 12.09 -10.58 21.21
CA PRO A 3 12.30 -11.11 19.86
C PRO A 3 11.02 -10.95 19.06
N SER A 4 11.14 -10.55 17.80
CA SER A 4 10.03 -10.42 16.86
C SER A 4 9.03 -11.59 16.99
N LEU A 5 7.76 -11.28 17.26
CA LEU A 5 6.69 -12.27 17.28
C LEU A 5 6.52 -12.79 15.84
N GLN A 6 6.67 -14.09 15.63
CA GLN A 6 6.54 -14.68 14.30
C GLN A 6 5.07 -14.98 13.99
N CYS A 7 4.55 -14.31 12.96
CA CYS A 7 3.13 -14.32 12.59
C CYS A 7 2.88 -15.30 11.45
N THR A 8 3.80 -15.36 10.48
CA THR A 8 3.87 -16.39 9.45
C THR A 8 5.33 -16.78 9.17
N GLN A 9 5.59 -17.63 8.17
CA GLN A 9 6.96 -17.91 7.72
C GLN A 9 7.68 -16.67 7.13
N HIS A 10 6.92 -15.63 6.76
CA HIS A 10 7.44 -14.42 6.11
C HIS A 10 7.05 -13.12 6.83
N SER A 11 6.24 -13.20 7.88
CA SER A 11 5.72 -12.05 8.63
C SER A 11 6.14 -12.11 10.08
N PHE A 12 6.76 -11.03 10.54
CA PHE A 12 7.27 -10.86 11.88
C PHE A 12 6.73 -9.54 12.44
N CYS A 13 6.03 -9.65 13.56
CA CYS A 13 5.42 -8.57 14.27
C CYS A 13 6.46 -8.02 15.27
N SER A 14 6.66 -6.71 15.30
CA SER A 14 7.66 -6.04 16.13
C SER A 14 7.13 -4.74 16.72
N GLU A 15 7.89 -4.13 17.62
CA GLU A 15 7.59 -2.79 18.15
C GLU A 15 7.61 -1.70 17.06
N ARG A 16 8.20 -1.96 15.89
CA ARG A 16 8.06 -1.08 14.70
C ARG A 16 6.60 -1.05 14.22
N ASP A 17 5.89 -2.17 14.31
CA ASP A 17 4.49 -2.26 13.91
C ASP A 17 3.58 -1.54 14.90
N ARG A 18 3.94 -1.52 16.20
CA ARG A 18 3.31 -0.63 17.18
C ARG A 18 3.42 0.83 16.75
N ALA A 19 4.62 1.30 16.39
CA ALA A 19 4.82 2.69 15.99
C ALA A 19 3.95 3.07 14.78
N ARG A 20 3.87 2.19 13.77
CA ARG A 20 2.97 2.37 12.60
C ARG A 20 1.51 2.36 12.99
N TRP A 21 1.12 1.47 13.88
CA TRP A 21 -0.26 1.39 14.37
C TRP A 21 -0.65 2.66 15.17
N LEU A 22 0.26 3.20 15.98
CA LEU A 22 0.06 4.47 16.69
C LEU A 22 -0.08 5.67 15.73
N GLU A 23 0.64 5.68 14.61
CA GLU A 23 0.44 6.68 13.54
C GLU A 23 -0.97 6.59 12.92
N ARG A 24 -1.44 5.37 12.66
CA ARG A 24 -2.82 5.14 12.20
C ARG A 24 -3.84 5.60 13.25
N ARG A 25 -3.58 5.36 14.53
CA ARG A 25 -4.44 5.80 15.63
C ARG A 25 -4.54 7.32 15.71
N ARG A 26 -3.42 8.04 15.58
CA ARG A 26 -3.43 9.51 15.51
C ARG A 26 -4.28 10.01 14.33
N SER A 27 -4.15 9.35 13.18
CA SER A 27 -4.95 9.68 11.99
C SER A 27 -6.44 9.41 12.22
N TYR A 28 -6.78 8.29 12.87
CA TYR A 28 -8.14 8.00 13.32
C TYR A 28 -8.70 9.07 14.27
N GLN A 29 -7.94 9.49 15.29
CA GLN A 29 -8.36 10.52 16.25
C GLN A 29 -8.68 11.85 15.55
N ILE A 30 -7.85 12.25 14.59
CA ILE A 30 -8.09 13.44 13.76
C ILE A 30 -9.38 13.27 12.94
N LEU A 31 -9.56 12.15 12.25
CA LEU A 31 -10.76 11.87 11.45
C LEU A 31 -12.03 11.82 12.30
N PHE A 32 -11.95 11.26 13.50
CA PHE A 32 -13.05 11.19 14.45
C PHE A 32 -13.47 12.58 14.93
N ALA A 33 -12.50 13.45 15.24
CA ALA A 33 -12.76 14.85 15.61
C ALA A 33 -13.38 15.63 14.44
N LEU A 34 -12.91 15.39 13.22
CA LEU A 34 -13.38 16.06 12.00
C LEU A 34 -14.76 15.62 11.53
N LYS A 35 -15.31 14.50 12.04
CA LYS A 35 -16.56 13.91 11.54
C LYS A 35 -17.71 14.91 11.43
N ASN A 36 -17.78 15.86 12.36
CA ASN A 36 -18.86 16.85 12.45
C ASN A 36 -18.42 18.27 12.07
N GLU A 37 -17.14 18.48 11.73
CA GLU A 37 -16.63 19.81 11.41
C GLU A 37 -16.34 19.96 9.91
N PRO A 38 -16.77 21.07 9.28
CA PRO A 38 -16.33 21.37 7.93
C PRO A 38 -14.82 21.60 7.92
N PHE A 39 -14.10 20.92 7.02
CA PHE A 39 -12.62 20.94 6.84
C PHE A 39 -11.95 22.32 6.82
N THR A 40 -12.72 23.40 6.76
CA THR A 40 -12.30 24.79 6.65
C THR A 40 -11.88 25.46 7.96
N GLN A 41 -12.03 24.82 9.14
CA GLN A 41 -11.81 25.50 10.43
C GLN A 41 -10.60 25.04 11.26
N ILE A 42 -9.85 24.01 10.84
CA ILE A 42 -8.76 23.47 11.66
C ILE A 42 -7.41 23.72 10.98
N GLN A 43 -6.48 24.37 11.68
CA GLN A 43 -5.05 24.36 11.35
C GLN A 43 -4.54 22.93 11.55
N MET A 44 -4.61 22.12 10.49
CA MET A 44 -4.27 20.71 10.57
C MET A 44 -2.74 20.50 10.46
N PRO A 45 -2.13 19.67 11.32
CA PRO A 45 -0.72 19.29 11.18
C PRO A 45 -0.45 18.39 9.97
N LEU A 46 -1.51 17.89 9.32
CA LEU A 46 -1.48 17.00 8.18
C LEU A 46 -2.25 17.63 7.01
N SER A 47 -1.71 17.54 5.80
CA SER A 47 -2.39 18.01 4.60
C SER A 47 -3.78 17.36 4.44
N ALA A 48 -4.75 18.09 3.91
CA ALA A 48 -6.07 17.52 3.60
C ALA A 48 -5.96 16.25 2.71
N LEU A 49 -4.93 16.20 1.85
CA LEU A 49 -4.63 15.03 1.01
C LEU A 49 -4.23 13.80 1.83
N SER A 50 -3.36 13.96 2.83
CA SER A 50 -2.95 12.85 3.70
C SER A 50 -4.12 12.35 4.55
N ILE A 51 -5.00 13.24 5.00
CA ILE A 51 -6.18 12.87 5.79
C ILE A 51 -7.18 12.09 4.93
N ASN A 52 -7.45 12.53 3.70
CA ASN A 52 -8.29 11.78 2.75
C ASN A 52 -7.69 10.41 2.38
N ARG A 53 -6.35 10.31 2.29
CA ARG A 53 -5.69 9.01 2.06
C ARG A 53 -5.91 8.07 3.24
N TRP A 54 -5.71 8.55 4.46
CA TRP A 54 -5.94 7.77 5.67
C TRP A 54 -7.40 7.37 5.84
N HIS A 55 -8.34 8.28 5.56
CA HIS A 55 -9.77 7.99 5.59
C HIS A 55 -10.11 6.83 4.65
N ASN A 56 -9.69 6.93 3.39
CA ASN A 56 -9.94 5.87 2.41
C ASN A 56 -9.29 4.54 2.85
N TYR A 57 -8.04 4.56 3.32
CA TYR A 57 -7.38 3.35 3.81
C TYR A 57 -8.15 2.71 4.97
N LEU A 58 -8.49 3.48 5.99
CA LEU A 58 -9.15 3.00 7.21
C LEU A 58 -10.56 2.47 6.94
N CYS A 59 -11.30 3.06 5.98
CA CYS A 59 -12.63 2.57 5.61
C CYS A 59 -12.64 1.14 5.04
N TYR A 60 -11.51 0.66 4.51
CA TYR A 60 -11.37 -0.67 3.92
C TYR A 60 -10.34 -1.54 4.65
N GLU A 61 -9.86 -1.14 5.82
CA GLU A 61 -9.00 -1.99 6.66
C GLU A 61 -9.89 -2.86 7.56
N TYR A 62 -9.71 -4.18 7.54
CA TYR A 62 -10.64 -5.15 8.16
C TYR A 62 -10.06 -5.86 9.38
N GLN A 63 -8.75 -5.81 9.59
CA GLN A 63 -8.05 -6.68 10.54
C GLN A 63 -7.75 -5.99 11.86
N SER A 64 -7.46 -4.69 11.86
CA SER A 64 -7.02 -3.96 13.06
C SER A 64 -7.79 -2.65 13.33
N ALA A 65 -8.51 -2.14 12.34
CA ALA A 65 -9.07 -0.79 12.35
C ALA A 65 -9.99 -0.53 13.54
N ALA A 66 -10.83 -1.51 13.89
CA ALA A 66 -11.76 -1.38 15.01
C ALA A 66 -11.04 -1.17 16.35
N PHE A 67 -9.85 -1.73 16.54
CA PHE A 67 -9.06 -1.53 17.76
C PHE A 67 -8.54 -0.10 17.92
N LEU A 68 -8.49 0.70 16.84
CA LEU A 68 -8.08 2.10 16.91
C LEU A 68 -9.03 2.93 17.78
N MET A 69 -10.26 2.48 18.02
CA MET A 69 -11.22 3.16 18.90
C MET A 69 -11.02 2.88 20.39
N GLU A 70 -10.31 1.82 20.73
CA GLU A 70 -10.24 1.32 22.10
C GLU A 70 -9.24 2.15 22.90
N ASN A 71 -9.65 2.72 24.05
CA ASN A 71 -8.80 3.67 24.78
C ASN A 71 -7.47 3.07 25.24
N ASP A 72 -7.49 1.82 25.72
CA ASP A 72 -6.32 1.17 26.31
C ASP A 72 -5.41 0.47 25.28
N SER A 73 -5.79 0.49 24.00
CA SER A 73 -5.11 -0.26 22.95
C SER A 73 -3.66 0.16 22.68
N GLU A 74 -3.27 1.37 23.10
CA GLU A 74 -1.88 1.82 23.01
C GLU A 74 -0.93 0.98 23.89
N ARG A 75 -1.45 0.44 25.00
CA ARG A 75 -0.70 -0.34 25.98
C ARG A 75 -0.75 -1.85 25.74
N TRP A 76 -1.59 -2.28 24.81
CA TRP A 76 -1.74 -3.68 24.46
C TRP A 76 -0.46 -4.25 23.86
N GLN A 77 -0.25 -5.56 24.00
CA GLN A 77 0.90 -6.20 23.36
C GLN A 77 0.65 -6.34 21.85
N ILE A 78 1.73 -6.30 21.07
CA ILE A 78 1.65 -6.56 19.63
C ILE A 78 1.29 -8.03 19.42
N ALA A 79 0.30 -8.26 18.56
CA ALA A 79 -0.19 -9.58 18.21
C ALA A 79 -0.32 -9.75 16.68
N CYS A 80 -0.42 -11.00 16.26
CA CYS A 80 -0.78 -11.41 14.92
C CYS A 80 -2.30 -11.42 14.80
N LEU A 81 -2.88 -10.61 13.92
CA LEU A 81 -4.34 -10.58 13.71
C LEU A 81 -4.70 -11.19 12.38
N TRP A 82 -5.72 -12.05 12.39
CA TRP A 82 -6.17 -12.76 11.22
C TRP A 82 -7.69 -12.78 11.19
N ASN A 83 -8.30 -12.57 10.03
CA ASN A 83 -9.75 -12.59 9.86
C ASN A 83 -10.26 -13.89 9.20
N GLY A 84 -9.38 -14.88 9.00
CA GLY A 84 -9.70 -16.17 8.39
C GLY A 84 -9.80 -16.17 6.86
N ASN A 85 -9.87 -15.00 6.21
CA ASN A 85 -10.00 -14.88 4.75
C ASN A 85 -8.74 -14.37 4.06
N ASP A 86 -7.90 -13.61 4.77
CA ASP A 86 -6.66 -13.08 4.21
C ASP A 86 -5.54 -14.12 4.30
N ILE A 87 -4.59 -14.13 3.36
CA ILE A 87 -3.43 -15.03 3.46
C ILE A 87 -2.45 -14.56 4.55
N ASN A 88 -2.44 -13.25 4.80
CA ASN A 88 -1.52 -12.62 5.73
C ASN A 88 -2.28 -12.04 6.93
N GLY A 89 -1.79 -12.36 8.13
CA GLY A 89 -2.16 -11.60 9.31
C GLY A 89 -1.50 -10.23 9.33
N THR A 90 -2.11 -9.26 10.00
CA THR A 90 -1.49 -7.96 10.31
C THR A 90 -0.88 -7.97 11.70
N CYS A 91 0.06 -7.06 11.91
CA CYS A 91 0.70 -6.81 13.18
C CYS A 91 0.02 -5.59 13.84
N ALA A 92 -0.64 -5.78 14.98
CA ALA A 92 -1.24 -4.67 15.70
C ALA A 92 -1.40 -4.97 17.19
N PRO A 93 -1.51 -3.95 18.05
CA PRO A 93 -1.90 -4.12 19.43
C PRO A 93 -3.28 -4.76 19.53
N ALA A 94 -3.42 -5.79 20.36
CA ALA A 94 -4.68 -6.49 20.59
C ALA A 94 -4.89 -6.81 22.07
N PRO A 95 -6.15 -6.98 22.52
CA PRO A 95 -6.46 -7.25 23.91
C PRO A 95 -5.61 -8.40 24.46
N SER A 96 -5.06 -8.23 25.66
CA SER A 96 -4.28 -9.29 26.30
C SER A 96 -5.17 -10.49 26.61
N ASN A 97 -4.68 -11.69 26.29
CA ASN A 97 -5.26 -12.94 26.74
C ASN A 97 -4.15 -13.84 27.31
N ASN A 98 -4.51 -14.68 28.28
CA ASN A 98 -3.67 -15.68 28.89
C ASN A 98 -3.44 -16.91 27.97
N LYS A 99 -4.17 -17.01 26.85
CA LYS A 99 -4.04 -18.08 25.88
C LYS A 99 -3.09 -17.70 24.74
N PRO A 100 -2.40 -18.67 24.12
CA PRO A 100 -1.61 -18.45 22.90
C PRO A 100 -2.47 -18.30 21.64
N ILE A 101 -3.79 -18.46 21.74
CA ILE A 101 -4.82 -18.24 20.71
C ILE A 101 -6.10 -17.76 21.40
N ASP A 102 -6.74 -16.74 20.86
CA ASP A 102 -8.05 -16.17 21.21
C ASP A 102 -8.70 -15.75 19.92
N TYR A 103 -9.98 -15.46 20.01
CA TYR A 103 -10.72 -14.95 18.90
C TYR A 103 -11.86 -14.04 19.32
N ILE A 104 -12.18 -13.11 18.43
CA ILE A 104 -13.37 -12.30 18.49
C ILE A 104 -14.41 -12.98 17.62
N GLU A 105 -15.57 -13.29 18.21
CA GLU A 105 -16.73 -13.80 17.48
C GLU A 105 -17.04 -12.88 16.28
N PRO A 106 -17.32 -13.44 15.09
CA PRO A 106 -17.50 -12.67 13.87
C PRO A 106 -18.55 -11.56 14.01
N GLU A 107 -19.64 -11.85 14.72
CA GLU A 107 -20.71 -10.87 14.96
C GLU A 107 -20.21 -9.68 15.80
N LYS A 108 -19.45 -9.97 16.86
CA LYS A 108 -18.83 -8.93 17.68
C LYS A 108 -17.83 -8.11 16.86
N TRP A 109 -16.99 -8.74 16.05
CA TRP A 109 -16.03 -8.04 15.20
C TRP A 109 -16.70 -7.12 14.18
N ARG A 110 -17.76 -7.60 13.52
CA ARG A 110 -18.56 -6.80 12.58
C ARG A 110 -19.17 -5.58 13.26
N GLN A 111 -19.73 -5.73 14.45
CA GLN A 111 -20.29 -4.60 15.20
C GLN A 111 -19.21 -3.57 15.55
N MET A 112 -18.01 -4.01 15.90
CA MET A 112 -16.88 -3.11 16.16
C MET A 112 -16.45 -2.37 14.88
N LEU A 113 -16.30 -3.08 13.75
CA LEU A 113 -15.97 -2.47 12.45
C LEU A 113 -17.06 -1.50 11.97
N TYR A 114 -18.33 -1.84 12.14
CA TYR A 114 -19.46 -0.97 11.81
C TYR A 114 -19.39 0.33 12.61
N LYS A 115 -19.21 0.24 13.94
CA LYS A 115 -19.05 1.42 14.81
C LYS A 115 -17.87 2.28 14.37
N PHE A 116 -16.74 1.66 14.04
CA PHE A 116 -15.55 2.34 13.53
C PHE A 116 -15.81 3.07 12.21
N ARG A 117 -16.34 2.39 11.19
CA ARG A 117 -16.59 2.99 9.87
C ARG A 117 -17.58 4.15 9.96
N ARG A 118 -18.58 4.02 10.82
CA ARG A 118 -19.53 5.09 11.11
C ARG A 118 -18.89 6.24 11.89
N SER A 119 -17.88 6.00 12.73
CA SER A 119 -17.24 7.03 13.55
C SER A 119 -16.32 7.96 12.74
N ILE A 120 -15.78 7.51 11.61
CA ILE A 120 -14.94 8.35 10.73
C ILE A 120 -15.65 8.80 9.44
N GLY A 121 -16.94 8.52 9.28
CA GLY A 121 -17.72 8.96 8.12
C GLY A 121 -17.40 8.21 6.83
N CYS A 122 -17.23 6.88 6.90
CA CYS A 122 -17.09 6.06 5.71
C CYS A 122 -18.36 6.07 4.85
N THR A 123 -18.20 5.76 3.55
CA THR A 123 -19.33 5.67 2.62
C THR A 123 -20.31 4.56 3.02
N THR A 124 -21.58 4.69 2.63
CA THR A 124 -22.60 3.65 2.84
C THR A 124 -22.16 2.30 2.28
N ARG A 125 -21.41 2.30 1.16
CA ARG A 125 -20.83 1.08 0.59
C ARG A 125 -19.82 0.44 1.54
N ALA A 126 -18.87 1.19 2.07
CA ALA A 126 -17.87 0.66 3.00
C ALA A 126 -18.52 0.17 4.31
N ILE A 127 -19.56 0.86 4.79
CA ILE A 127 -20.34 0.41 5.96
C ILE A 127 -21.07 -0.91 5.64
N TRP A 128 -21.75 -0.97 4.50
CA TRP A 128 -22.48 -2.15 4.04
C TRP A 128 -21.58 -3.35 3.76
N GLU A 129 -20.35 -3.14 3.28
CA GLU A 129 -19.36 -4.22 3.12
C GLU A 129 -18.94 -4.83 4.47
N ALA A 130 -19.01 -4.08 5.58
CA ALA A 130 -18.82 -4.65 6.92
C ALA A 130 -20.04 -5.50 7.36
N GLU A 131 -21.24 -5.17 6.89
CA GLU A 131 -22.46 -5.94 7.14
C GLU A 131 -22.53 -7.20 6.24
N LYS A 132 -22.10 -7.10 4.98
CA LYS A 132 -22.25 -8.14 3.92
C LYS A 132 -21.24 -9.28 3.92
N MET A 133 -20.33 -9.35 4.89
CA MET A 133 -19.68 -10.63 5.23
C MET A 133 -20.68 -11.74 5.65
N TRP A 134 -21.98 -11.43 5.67
CA TRP A 134 -23.13 -12.29 5.99
C TRP A 134 -23.67 -13.20 4.87
N THR A 135 -23.45 -12.95 3.57
CA THR A 135 -24.23 -13.65 2.52
C THR A 135 -23.40 -14.59 1.66
N GLY A 136 -22.99 -15.72 2.23
CA GLY A 136 -23.31 -17.05 1.69
C GLY A 136 -22.80 -17.54 0.33
N GLU A 137 -22.03 -16.78 -0.46
CA GLU A 137 -21.43 -17.29 -1.72
C GLU A 137 -19.98 -17.78 -1.57
N TYR A 138 -19.43 -17.76 -0.35
CA TYR A 138 -18.25 -18.52 0.05
C TYR A 138 -18.65 -19.49 1.17
N SER A 139 -19.26 -20.62 0.79
CA SER A 139 -19.57 -21.71 1.71
C SER A 139 -18.27 -22.34 2.22
N LEU A 140 -18.19 -22.54 3.53
CA LEU A 140 -17.12 -23.19 4.30
C LEU A 140 -15.92 -22.28 4.63
N LEU A 141 -16.06 -21.41 5.64
CA LEU A 141 -15.08 -21.20 6.73
C LEU A 141 -15.62 -20.13 7.70
N THR A 142 -15.78 -20.53 8.95
CA THR A 142 -16.13 -19.69 10.09
C THR A 142 -15.11 -18.56 10.27
N VAL A 143 -15.53 -17.30 10.09
CA VAL A 143 -14.73 -16.11 10.42
C VAL A 143 -14.59 -16.02 11.95
N SER A 144 -13.66 -16.75 12.53
CA SER A 144 -13.17 -16.50 13.90
C SER A 144 -11.82 -15.80 13.77
N VAL A 145 -11.57 -14.74 14.54
CA VAL A 145 -10.26 -14.08 14.58
C VAL A 145 -9.26 -15.02 15.27
N LEU A 146 -8.76 -16.05 14.60
CA LEU A 146 -7.79 -16.98 15.18
C LEU A 146 -6.37 -16.38 15.11
N TYR A 147 -5.65 -16.26 16.22
CA TYR A 147 -4.20 -16.03 16.20
C TYR A 147 -3.46 -17.34 16.47
N THR A 148 -2.67 -17.88 15.56
CA THR A 148 -1.93 -19.15 15.80
C THR A 148 -0.59 -19.16 15.09
N ILE A 149 0.43 -19.71 15.77
CA ILE A 149 1.79 -19.92 15.27
C ILE A 149 1.82 -21.25 14.48
N ILE A 150 2.40 -21.22 13.27
CA ILE A 150 2.90 -22.35 12.44
C ILE A 150 2.09 -22.73 11.17
N SER A 151 2.73 -22.41 10.04
CA SER A 151 2.99 -23.12 8.77
C SER A 151 1.93 -23.86 7.93
N ARG A 152 2.10 -23.60 6.62
CA ARG A 152 1.80 -24.38 5.40
C ARG A 152 0.38 -24.30 4.84
N GLY A 153 0.25 -23.43 3.84
CA GLY A 153 -0.82 -23.47 2.84
C GLY A 153 -0.38 -22.68 1.60
N ASP A 154 -0.03 -23.39 0.54
CA ASP A 154 0.48 -22.91 -0.73
C ASP A 154 -0.70 -22.53 -1.65
N THR A 155 -1.04 -21.25 -1.80
CA THR A 155 -1.96 -20.77 -2.87
C THR A 155 -1.72 -19.29 -3.20
N ASN A 156 -1.37 -19.00 -4.47
CA ASN A 156 -1.15 -17.69 -5.11
C ASN A 156 -0.15 -16.75 -4.40
N ARG A 157 1.12 -16.80 -4.84
CA ARG A 157 2.26 -16.04 -4.29
C ARG A 157 2.00 -14.54 -4.20
N ASP A 158 1.59 -14.10 -3.02
CA ASP A 158 1.77 -12.73 -2.56
C ASP A 158 3.27 -12.37 -2.59
N ILE A 159 3.58 -11.19 -3.11
CA ILE A 159 4.94 -10.72 -3.34
C ILE A 159 5.33 -9.79 -2.17
N SER A 160 6.37 -10.08 -1.41
CA SER A 160 6.77 -9.23 -0.26
C SER A 160 7.63 -8.04 -0.71
N CYS A 161 7.07 -6.99 -1.33
CA CYS A 161 7.79 -5.80 -1.81
C CYS A 161 8.78 -5.19 -0.79
N THR A 162 8.33 -5.00 0.46
CA THR A 162 9.13 -4.52 1.61
C THR A 162 8.65 -5.22 2.89
N ASP A 163 9.26 -4.93 4.03
CA ASP A 163 8.78 -5.37 5.36
C ASP A 163 7.33 -4.93 5.67
N SER A 164 6.80 -3.94 4.95
CA SER A 164 5.45 -3.39 5.18
C SER A 164 4.53 -3.44 3.98
N LEU A 165 5.03 -3.86 2.83
CA LEU A 165 4.29 -3.85 1.59
C LEU A 165 4.30 -5.25 1.00
N ILE A 166 3.12 -5.86 0.97
CA ILE A 166 2.88 -7.14 0.31
C ILE A 166 2.04 -6.83 -0.93
N CYS A 167 2.64 -7.03 -2.09
CA CYS A 167 2.02 -6.87 -3.39
C CYS A 167 1.11 -8.08 -3.66
N SER A 168 -0.12 -7.79 -4.07
CA SER A 168 -1.17 -8.77 -4.35
C SER A 168 -1.99 -8.32 -5.55
N GLU A 169 -2.88 -9.18 -6.05
CA GLU A 169 -3.80 -8.84 -7.14
C GLU A 169 -4.72 -7.64 -6.83
N HIS A 170 -4.94 -7.32 -5.56
CA HIS A 170 -5.61 -6.08 -5.16
C HIS A 170 -4.92 -4.83 -5.72
N HIS A 171 -3.58 -4.82 -5.72
CA HIS A 171 -2.80 -3.72 -6.26
C HIS A 171 -2.93 -3.61 -7.79
N ARG A 172 -3.10 -4.74 -8.49
CA ARG A 172 -3.42 -4.76 -9.93
C ARG A 172 -4.73 -4.03 -10.19
N LEU A 173 -5.77 -4.33 -9.41
CA LEU A 173 -7.10 -3.72 -9.57
C LEU A 173 -7.05 -2.20 -9.33
N LEU A 174 -6.32 -1.74 -8.32
CA LEU A 174 -6.09 -0.31 -8.07
C LEU A 174 -5.35 0.35 -9.24
N TRP A 175 -4.31 -0.30 -9.75
CA TRP A 175 -3.54 0.19 -10.89
C TRP A 175 -4.40 0.28 -12.16
N PHE A 176 -5.26 -0.71 -12.43
CA PHE A 176 -6.21 -0.65 -13.54
C PHE A 176 -7.23 0.47 -13.40
N ARG A 177 -7.69 0.78 -12.19
CA ARG A 177 -8.57 1.93 -11.94
C ARG A 177 -7.86 3.24 -12.31
N MET A 178 -6.60 3.40 -11.89
CA MET A 178 -5.79 4.57 -12.28
C MET A 178 -5.59 4.65 -13.79
N ARG A 179 -5.27 3.53 -14.45
CA ARG A 179 -5.13 3.45 -15.90
C ARG A 179 -6.40 3.84 -16.64
N LYS A 180 -7.58 3.46 -16.14
CA LYS A 180 -8.87 3.88 -16.70
C LYS A 180 -9.01 5.41 -16.69
N HIS A 181 -8.62 6.08 -15.60
CA HIS A 181 -8.59 7.54 -15.57
C HIS A 181 -7.59 8.12 -16.56
N VAL A 182 -6.39 7.53 -16.70
CA VAL A 182 -5.41 7.93 -17.73
C VAL A 182 -6.03 7.86 -19.12
N ASN A 183 -6.68 6.75 -19.48
CA ASN A 183 -7.32 6.58 -20.79
C ASN A 183 -8.41 7.64 -21.04
N ASN A 184 -9.22 7.94 -20.02
CA ASN A 184 -10.22 9.02 -20.11
C ASN A 184 -9.56 10.40 -20.33
N ILE A 185 -8.47 10.69 -19.60
CA ILE A 185 -7.70 11.94 -19.78
C ILE A 185 -7.12 12.00 -21.19
N LEU A 186 -6.53 10.92 -21.70
CA LEU A 186 -5.97 10.89 -23.06
C LEU A 186 -7.04 11.13 -24.12
N GLN A 187 -8.21 10.50 -23.98
CA GLN A 187 -9.35 10.76 -24.85
C GLN A 187 -9.78 12.24 -24.78
N PHE A 188 -9.88 12.81 -23.58
CA PHE A 188 -10.21 14.23 -23.40
C PHE A 188 -9.18 15.16 -24.05
N MET A 189 -7.88 14.89 -23.85
CA MET A 189 -6.79 15.68 -24.42
C MET A 189 -6.76 15.60 -25.94
N HIS A 190 -7.05 14.42 -26.51
CA HIS A 190 -7.20 14.24 -27.95
C HIS A 190 -8.37 15.06 -28.51
N HIS A 191 -9.53 15.03 -27.85
CA HIS A 191 -10.72 15.81 -28.25
C HIS A 191 -10.49 17.33 -28.15
N LYS A 192 -9.81 17.80 -27.09
CA LYS A 192 -9.48 19.22 -26.92
C LYS A 192 -8.57 19.72 -28.06
N ARG A 193 -7.72 18.86 -28.61
CA ARG A 193 -6.86 19.17 -29.76
C ARG A 193 -7.66 19.32 -31.06
N TYR A 194 -8.77 18.60 -31.20
CA TYR A 194 -9.62 18.61 -32.41
C TYR A 194 -10.84 19.54 -32.35
N LYS A 195 -11.33 19.95 -31.17
CA LYS A 195 -12.49 20.85 -31.04
C LYS A 195 -12.27 21.93 -29.98
N ARG A 196 -12.18 23.19 -30.43
CA ARG A 196 -12.20 24.44 -29.63
C ARG A 196 -13.51 24.68 -28.85
N LYS A 197 -14.49 23.77 -28.90
CA LYS A 197 -15.80 23.92 -28.23
C LYS A 197 -16.08 22.72 -27.33
N MET A 198 -15.64 22.80 -26.08
CA MET A 198 -16.32 22.12 -24.97
C MET A 198 -16.79 23.19 -24.00
N LYS A 199 -18.01 23.67 -24.23
CA LYS A 199 -18.79 24.39 -23.22
C LYS A 199 -19.23 23.38 -22.16
N SER A 200 -18.98 23.72 -20.90
CA SER A 200 -19.56 23.14 -19.68
C SER A 200 -19.60 21.61 -19.61
N MET A 201 -18.45 20.97 -19.38
CA MET A 201 -18.45 19.58 -18.93
C MET A 201 -18.06 19.56 -17.46
N LYS A 202 -19.00 19.06 -16.62
CA LYS A 202 -18.82 18.80 -15.19
C LYS A 202 -17.40 18.27 -14.93
N ARG A 203 -16.74 18.82 -13.90
CA ARG A 203 -15.40 18.43 -13.43
C ARG A 203 -15.30 16.91 -13.40
N ASP A 204 -14.74 16.33 -14.46
CA ASP A 204 -14.60 14.88 -14.59
C ASP A 204 -13.66 14.42 -13.48
N GLU A 205 -14.07 13.41 -12.72
CA GLU A 205 -13.26 12.80 -11.66
C GLU A 205 -11.86 12.44 -12.19
N SER A 206 -11.77 12.03 -13.45
CA SER A 206 -10.53 11.73 -14.15
C SER A 206 -9.62 12.96 -14.29
N LEU A 207 -10.17 14.15 -14.58
CA LEU A 207 -9.38 15.38 -14.65
C LEU A 207 -8.89 15.83 -13.26
N THR A 208 -9.63 15.50 -12.20
CA THR A 208 -9.19 15.72 -10.82
C THR A 208 -8.04 14.77 -10.46
N MET A 209 -8.12 13.51 -10.88
CA MET A 209 -7.05 12.51 -10.73
C MET A 209 -5.77 12.88 -11.48
N ARG A 210 -5.84 13.71 -12.52
CA ARG A 210 -4.66 14.15 -13.28
C ARG A 210 -3.57 14.75 -12.40
N TYR A 211 -3.94 15.58 -11.42
CA TYR A 211 -2.96 16.18 -10.49
C TYR A 211 -2.16 15.10 -9.74
N ILE A 212 -2.83 14.04 -9.28
CA ILE A 212 -2.20 12.91 -8.59
C ILE A 212 -1.29 12.14 -9.55
N LEU A 213 -1.77 11.87 -10.77
CA LEU A 213 -1.01 11.16 -11.82
C LEU A 213 0.25 11.93 -12.25
N CYS A 214 0.22 13.27 -12.27
CA CYS A 214 1.39 14.10 -12.57
C CYS A 214 2.48 14.01 -11.50
N LYS A 215 2.15 13.61 -10.27
CA LYS A 215 3.10 13.51 -9.15
C LYS A 215 3.55 12.08 -8.82
N GLU A 216 2.89 11.06 -9.37
CA GLU A 216 3.32 9.66 -9.24
C GLU A 216 4.62 9.42 -10.05
N VAL A 217 5.50 8.55 -9.57
CA VAL A 217 6.88 8.41 -10.07
C VAL A 217 7.36 6.97 -10.26
N GLN A 218 6.64 5.97 -9.73
CA GLN A 218 7.09 4.56 -9.70
C GLN A 218 6.41 3.70 -10.77
N SER A 219 5.17 4.01 -11.17
CA SER A 219 4.36 3.13 -12.04
C SER A 219 3.77 3.81 -13.28
N VAL A 220 3.62 5.14 -13.27
CA VAL A 220 2.95 5.89 -14.35
C VAL A 220 3.61 5.75 -15.71
N GLY A 221 4.93 5.57 -15.76
CA GLY A 221 5.66 5.35 -17.01
C GLY A 221 5.19 4.10 -17.78
N PHE A 222 4.50 3.18 -17.11
CA PHE A 222 3.94 1.96 -17.70
C PHE A 222 2.47 2.08 -18.11
N MET A 223 1.73 3.10 -17.65
CA MET A 223 0.28 3.18 -17.85
C MET A 223 -0.12 3.36 -19.33
N ASN A 224 0.78 3.88 -20.16
CA ASN A 224 0.57 4.06 -21.59
C ASN A 224 0.93 2.82 -22.43
N ASP A 225 1.50 1.77 -21.83
CA ASP A 225 1.94 0.58 -22.55
C ASP A 225 0.78 -0.40 -22.74
N GLY A 226 0.30 -0.56 -23.97
CA GLY A 226 -0.84 -1.45 -24.28
C GLY A 226 -0.66 -2.91 -23.83
N GLN A 227 0.57 -3.36 -23.58
CA GLN A 227 0.84 -4.72 -23.11
C GLN A 227 0.79 -4.86 -21.59
N SER A 228 0.80 -3.75 -20.85
CA SER A 228 0.97 -3.78 -19.39
C SER A 228 -0.22 -4.37 -18.63
N ASP A 229 -1.37 -4.58 -19.28
CA ASP A 229 -2.52 -5.26 -18.68
C ASP A 229 -2.21 -6.74 -18.36
N ARG A 230 -1.30 -7.35 -19.13
CA ARG A 230 -0.91 -8.76 -18.97
C ARG A 230 0.34 -8.95 -18.13
N TRP A 231 0.96 -7.85 -17.69
CA TRP A 231 2.19 -7.92 -16.91
C TRP A 231 1.92 -8.49 -15.52
N PRO A 232 2.86 -9.24 -14.94
CA PRO A 232 2.76 -9.70 -13.56
C PRO A 232 2.87 -8.52 -12.59
N ILE A 233 2.29 -8.65 -11.40
CA ILE A 233 2.54 -7.72 -10.31
C ILE A 233 4.02 -7.80 -9.90
N ARG A 234 4.62 -6.64 -9.68
CA ARG A 234 6.02 -6.46 -9.29
C ARG A 234 6.14 -5.41 -8.19
N CYS A 235 7.26 -5.47 -7.50
CA CYS A 235 7.72 -4.39 -6.64
C CYS A 235 8.44 -3.37 -7.52
N LEU A 236 8.01 -2.13 -7.46
CA LEU A 236 8.62 -1.01 -8.15
C LEU A 236 9.27 -0.09 -7.13
N TRP A 237 10.51 0.30 -7.36
CA TRP A 237 11.25 1.16 -6.44
C TRP A 237 12.16 2.08 -7.22
N ASN A 238 12.01 3.39 -7.04
CA ASN A 238 12.99 4.37 -7.47
C ASN A 238 13.95 4.59 -6.30
N GLY A 239 15.26 4.62 -6.55
CA GLY A 239 16.36 4.61 -5.55
C GLY A 239 16.19 5.47 -4.28
N ASN A 240 15.35 6.50 -4.34
CA ASN A 240 15.13 7.49 -3.29
C ASN A 240 13.83 7.31 -2.49
N ALA A 241 12.93 6.39 -2.86
CA ALA A 241 11.68 6.24 -2.13
C ALA A 241 11.86 5.42 -0.85
N ILE A 242 11.27 5.89 0.24
CA ILE A 242 11.22 5.16 1.51
C ILE A 242 10.47 3.83 1.33
N ASN A 243 9.48 3.79 0.42
CA ASN A 243 8.66 2.63 0.14
C ASN A 243 8.65 2.32 -1.37
N GLY A 244 8.69 1.04 -1.71
CA GLY A 244 8.29 0.60 -3.06
C GLY A 244 6.79 0.75 -3.28
N THR A 245 6.34 0.51 -4.50
CA THR A 245 4.93 0.39 -4.88
C THR A 245 4.70 -0.94 -5.58
N CYS A 246 3.49 -1.48 -5.43
CA CYS A 246 3.01 -2.67 -6.13
C CYS A 246 2.30 -2.26 -7.41
N ALA A 247 2.77 -2.70 -8.57
CA ALA A 247 2.06 -2.48 -9.83
C ALA A 247 2.48 -3.49 -10.91
N PRO A 248 1.70 -3.63 -12.00
CA PRO A 248 2.13 -4.39 -13.16
C PRO A 248 3.46 -3.85 -13.69
N GLY A 249 4.47 -4.72 -13.77
CA GLY A 249 5.82 -4.36 -14.23
C GLY A 249 6.29 -5.31 -15.34
N PRO A 250 7.18 -4.85 -16.24
CA PRO A 250 7.55 -5.61 -17.42
C PRO A 250 8.03 -7.03 -17.05
N PRO A 251 7.64 -8.04 -17.86
CA PRO A 251 8.10 -9.40 -17.63
C PRO A 251 9.63 -9.47 -17.79
N SER A 252 10.30 -10.16 -16.88
CA SER A 252 11.73 -10.42 -16.95
C SER A 252 12.03 -11.78 -16.34
N ASN A 253 13.06 -12.45 -16.87
CA ASN A 253 13.58 -13.67 -16.30
C ASN A 253 14.38 -13.40 -15.03
N GLN A 254 14.99 -12.22 -14.91
CA GLN A 254 15.79 -11.84 -13.75
C GLN A 254 14.90 -11.61 -12.51
N PRO A 255 15.37 -11.99 -11.30
CA PRO A 255 14.64 -11.75 -10.06
C PRO A 255 14.51 -10.24 -9.74
N VAL A 256 15.52 -9.47 -10.14
CA VAL A 256 15.56 -8.02 -10.09
C VAL A 256 16.19 -7.53 -11.39
N PHE A 257 15.59 -6.52 -11.99
CA PHE A 257 16.22 -5.74 -13.05
C PHE A 257 15.93 -4.26 -12.82
N TYR A 258 16.62 -3.39 -13.54
CA TYR A 258 16.40 -1.96 -13.43
C TYR A 258 16.23 -1.33 -14.82
N ILE A 259 15.43 -0.26 -14.87
CA ILE A 259 15.32 0.64 -16.01
C ILE A 259 16.24 1.81 -15.72
N LYS A 260 17.22 2.05 -16.59
CA LYS A 260 18.20 3.14 -16.42
C LYS A 260 17.49 4.47 -16.24
N SER A 261 18.10 5.35 -15.43
CA SER A 261 17.55 6.67 -15.11
C SER A 261 17.10 7.42 -16.37
N ASN A 262 17.94 7.57 -17.39
CA ASN A 262 17.58 8.27 -18.63
C ASN A 262 16.33 7.68 -19.34
N GLU A 263 16.21 6.35 -19.41
CA GLU A 263 15.06 5.67 -20.00
C GLU A 263 13.80 5.86 -19.13
N TRP A 264 13.93 5.74 -17.82
CA TRP A 264 12.80 5.93 -16.90
C TRP A 264 12.29 7.37 -16.91
N GLN A 265 13.21 8.34 -16.85
CA GLN A 265 12.93 9.76 -17.01
C GLN A 265 12.18 10.04 -18.31
N GLN A 266 12.61 9.47 -19.43
CA GLN A 266 11.94 9.62 -20.72
C GLN A 266 10.51 9.06 -20.67
N LYS A 267 10.31 7.83 -20.18
CA LYS A 267 8.98 7.21 -20.05
C LYS A 267 8.03 8.07 -19.20
N VAL A 268 8.50 8.58 -18.06
CA VAL A 268 7.69 9.44 -17.18
C VAL A 268 7.40 10.80 -17.82
N LYS A 269 8.38 11.43 -18.50
CA LYS A 269 8.16 12.68 -19.24
C LYS A 269 7.13 12.52 -20.34
N GLU A 270 7.26 11.49 -21.18
CA GLU A 270 6.31 11.22 -22.25
C GLU A 270 4.90 11.01 -21.71
N PHE A 271 4.76 10.28 -20.60
CA PHE A 271 3.49 10.13 -19.90
C PHE A 271 2.92 11.48 -19.46
N ARG A 272 3.70 12.29 -18.74
CA ARG A 272 3.28 13.60 -18.20
C ARG A 272 2.88 14.57 -19.31
N ILE A 273 3.58 14.57 -20.44
CA ILE A 273 3.22 15.34 -21.64
C ILE A 273 1.88 14.87 -22.20
N LYS A 274 1.67 13.56 -22.37
CA LYS A 274 0.45 12.99 -22.95
C LYS A 274 -0.81 13.31 -22.14
N ILE A 275 -0.73 13.28 -20.81
CA ILE A 275 -1.88 13.60 -19.94
C ILE A 275 -2.06 15.12 -19.69
N GLY A 276 -1.10 15.95 -20.12
CA GLY A 276 -1.16 17.40 -20.02
C GLY A 276 -0.86 17.94 -18.61
N CYS A 277 0.21 17.44 -17.99
CA CYS A 277 0.79 18.03 -16.78
C CYS A 277 1.39 19.42 -17.06
N ASN A 278 1.65 20.21 -16.02
CA ASN A 278 2.32 21.51 -16.15
C ASN A 278 3.84 21.32 -16.41
N SER A 279 4.53 22.36 -16.85
CA SER A 279 5.96 22.30 -17.16
C SER A 279 6.82 21.88 -15.97
N SER A 280 6.52 22.38 -14.77
CA SER A 280 7.26 22.01 -13.54
C SER A 280 7.15 20.51 -13.24
N ASP A 281 5.97 19.92 -13.37
CA ASP A 281 5.77 18.48 -13.19
C ASP A 281 6.51 17.67 -14.27
N ILE A 282 6.54 18.16 -15.52
CA ILE A 282 7.27 17.49 -16.59
C ILE A 282 8.78 17.54 -16.32
N GLU A 283 9.29 18.69 -15.90
CA GLU A 283 10.72 18.90 -15.58
C GLU A 283 11.16 18.13 -14.33
N ASP A 284 10.29 17.98 -13.33
CA ASP A 284 10.56 17.18 -12.13
C ASP A 284 10.87 15.72 -12.45
N ALA A 285 10.46 15.22 -13.63
CA ALA A 285 10.84 13.88 -14.08
C ALA A 285 12.35 13.74 -14.29
N ASN A 286 13.11 14.83 -14.54
CA ASN A 286 14.58 14.81 -14.63
C ASN A 286 15.28 14.41 -13.32
N LYS A 287 14.58 14.50 -12.19
CA LYS A 287 15.12 14.19 -10.86
C LYS A 287 14.95 12.72 -10.49
N LEU A 288 14.43 11.89 -11.42
CA LEU A 288 14.21 10.47 -11.18
C LEU A 288 15.46 9.67 -11.48
N ASP A 289 15.84 8.81 -10.53
CA ASP A 289 16.89 7.81 -10.73
C ASP A 289 16.36 6.58 -11.47
N GLU A 290 17.15 5.52 -11.56
CA GLU A 290 16.70 4.24 -12.09
C GLU A 290 15.49 3.69 -11.34
N LEU A 291 14.66 2.93 -12.07
CA LEU A 291 13.55 2.19 -11.50
C LEU A 291 13.93 0.73 -11.38
N TYR A 292 13.96 0.22 -10.16
CA TYR A 292 14.11 -1.19 -9.85
C TYR A 292 12.75 -1.89 -9.97
N VAL A 293 12.74 -3.03 -10.67
CA VAL A 293 11.58 -3.89 -10.84
C VAL A 293 11.93 -5.26 -10.29
N CYS A 294 11.29 -5.65 -9.20
CA CYS A 294 11.62 -6.86 -8.46
C CYS A 294 10.45 -7.85 -8.46
N LYS A 295 10.79 -9.14 -8.56
CA LYS A 295 9.81 -10.22 -8.48
C LYS A 295 9.27 -10.43 -7.07
N GLU A 296 10.05 -10.11 -6.04
CA GLU A 296 9.76 -10.40 -4.62
C GLU A 296 10.13 -9.23 -3.70
N ARG A 297 11.40 -8.77 -3.66
CA ARG A 297 11.87 -7.66 -2.82
C ARG A 297 12.77 -6.70 -3.59
N CYS A 298 12.51 -5.40 -3.48
CA CYS A 298 13.44 -4.35 -3.94
C CYS A 298 14.23 -3.71 -2.80
N VAL A 299 13.79 -3.85 -1.55
CA VAL A 299 14.33 -3.06 -0.44
C VAL A 299 15.09 -3.96 0.55
N GLN A 300 16.41 -3.77 0.58
CA GLN A 300 17.24 -4.07 1.74
C GLN A 300 18.35 -3.00 1.77
N ALA A 301 18.13 -1.96 2.58
CA ALA A 301 19.17 -1.03 3.05
C ALA A 301 20.14 -0.42 2.01
N GLY A 302 19.64 0.16 0.91
CA GLY A 302 20.43 1.06 0.05
C GLY A 302 21.63 0.42 -0.67
N ILE A 303 21.72 -0.90 -0.69
CA ILE A 303 22.84 -1.65 -1.27
C ILE A 303 22.20 -2.88 -1.93
N GLY A 304 22.18 -2.93 -3.28
CA GLY A 304 21.60 -4.07 -4.00
C GLY A 304 22.21 -5.41 -3.54
N TYR A 305 21.48 -6.52 -3.67
CA TYR A 305 21.90 -7.85 -3.18
C TYR A 305 23.34 -8.23 -3.58
N ILE A 306 23.72 -7.87 -4.81
CA ILE A 306 25.08 -8.07 -5.31
C ILE A 306 26.08 -7.24 -4.51
N SER A 307 25.81 -5.95 -4.31
CA SER A 307 26.64 -5.06 -3.50
C SER A 307 26.66 -5.46 -2.02
N SER A 308 25.58 -6.00 -1.47
CA SER A 308 25.54 -6.45 -0.08
C SER A 308 26.32 -7.74 0.10
N ILE A 309 26.26 -8.67 -0.86
CA ILE A 309 27.18 -9.81 -0.90
C ILE A 309 28.61 -9.31 -0.99
N PHE A 310 28.94 -8.40 -1.91
CA PHE A 310 30.31 -7.90 -2.04
C PHE A 310 30.80 -7.27 -0.74
N ILE A 311 29.99 -6.45 -0.07
CA ILE A 311 30.36 -5.85 1.22
C ILE A 311 30.49 -6.92 2.30
N MET A 312 29.55 -7.84 2.43
CA MET A 312 29.60 -8.91 3.43
C MET A 312 30.78 -9.85 3.21
N THR A 313 31.05 -10.26 1.97
CA THR A 313 32.19 -11.08 1.60
C THR A 313 33.49 -10.33 1.84
N THR A 314 33.57 -9.04 1.52
CA THR A 314 34.74 -8.21 1.81
C THR A 314 34.98 -8.08 3.31
N LEU A 315 33.93 -7.83 4.10
CA LEU A 315 34.00 -7.77 5.56
C LEU A 315 34.42 -9.12 6.16
N PHE A 316 33.90 -10.25 5.63
CA PHE A 316 34.25 -11.59 6.08
C PHE A 316 35.70 -11.95 5.75
N ILE A 317 36.19 -11.61 4.55
CA ILE A 317 37.61 -11.78 4.16
C ILE A 317 38.50 -10.89 5.04
N SER A 318 38.14 -9.62 5.23
CA SER A 318 38.91 -8.72 6.11
C SER A 318 38.97 -9.23 7.54
N PHE A 319 37.86 -9.74 8.10
CA PHE A 319 37.80 -10.28 9.46
C PHE A 319 38.62 -11.58 9.60
N THR A 320 38.54 -12.49 8.61
CA THR A 320 39.33 -13.72 8.61
C THR A 320 40.83 -13.46 8.46
N LEU A 321 41.22 -12.49 7.62
CA LEU A 321 42.63 -12.06 7.51
C LEU A 321 43.14 -11.45 8.83
N LEU A 322 42.33 -10.63 9.49
CA LEU A 322 42.69 -9.99 10.77
C LEU A 322 42.81 -11.01 11.93
N LEU A 323 42.10 -12.14 11.86
CA LEU A 323 42.25 -13.25 12.79
C LEU A 323 43.45 -14.17 12.48
N MET A 324 44.00 -14.12 11.27
CA MET A 324 45.18 -14.90 10.85
C MET A 324 46.51 -14.15 11.03
N THR A 325 46.47 -12.84 11.27
CA THR A 325 47.62 -11.98 11.60
C THR A 325 47.78 -11.78 13.10
#